data_AF-A0A2T3A5E0-F1
#
_entry.id   AF-A0A2T3A5E0-F1
#
_cell.length_a   1.000
_cell.length_b   1.000
_cell.length_c   1.000
_cell.angle_alpha   90.00
_cell.angle_beta   90.00
_cell.angle_gamma   90.00
#
_symmetry.space_group_name_H-M   'P 1'
#
loop_
_entity.id
_entity.type
_entity.pdbx_description
1 polymer ?
#
loop_
_entity_poly.entity_id
_entity_poly.type
_entity_poly.pdbx_seq_one_letter_code
_entity_poly.pdbx_strand_id
1 'polypeptide(L)'
;MRSVQTLAAVGASLVSMAAGQTSTSCNPTEKTCPSDAGLTASSYTVDFREGASSDWSMTYQNATYDATNGAAFTITASGDAPTMQSDFYVFFGEVTVRMKTSAGTGIVSTAILESDDLDEVDWEFLGGTATNVQTNYFGKGNTTTYDREQDAAIADSQSDFHNYTLIWTEASCTWLVDGVSVRVLNYADALDGQNYPQTPMRVKLGIWAGGDSTEPEGTIEWAGGETDYSQGPFTAYIQSVSIVNYNPAESYTYGDLTGSYESIEINGASNSSASSASSASTTTATTGSAASASKTGAIFVSGTASAAGSSPTGYTGTTGSNSTVTGSTSSSSSTSSIVTAGAASWGPSAVLASGALGALTLVSMLL
;
A
#
# COMPACT_ATOMS: atom_id res chain seq x y z
N MET A 1 -28.97 39.65 9.44
CA MET A 1 -27.50 39.52 9.45
C MET A 1 -27.12 38.27 10.24
N ARG A 2 -26.93 37.14 9.56
CA ARG A 2 -26.30 35.95 10.14
C ARG A 2 -25.20 35.55 9.16
N SER A 3 -23.98 35.83 9.56
CA SER A 3 -22.77 35.48 8.81
C SER A 3 -22.65 33.96 8.77
N VAL A 4 -22.59 33.41 7.57
CA VAL A 4 -22.11 32.05 7.32
C VAL A 4 -20.59 32.19 7.24
N GLN A 5 -19.89 31.72 8.27
CA GLN A 5 -18.44 31.55 8.21
C GLN A 5 -18.17 30.25 7.46
N THR A 6 -17.71 30.38 6.22
CA THR A 6 -17.13 29.30 5.45
C THR A 6 -15.78 28.95 6.10
N LEU A 7 -15.69 27.80 6.77
CA LEU A 7 -14.39 27.22 7.10
C LEU A 7 -13.73 26.83 5.78
N ALA A 8 -12.69 27.56 5.40
CA ALA A 8 -11.76 27.11 4.38
C ALA A 8 -10.89 26.03 5.02
N ALA A 9 -11.06 24.78 4.61
CA ALA A 9 -10.10 23.73 4.89
C ALA A 9 -8.81 24.10 4.13
N VAL A 10 -7.78 24.49 4.86
CA VAL A 10 -6.43 24.64 4.32
C VAL A 10 -5.91 23.22 4.16
N GLY A 11 -5.92 22.71 2.93
CA GLY A 11 -5.23 21.46 2.60
C GLY A 11 -3.73 21.68 2.75
N ALA A 12 -3.16 21.18 3.85
CA ALA A 12 -1.73 20.99 3.94
C ALA A 12 -1.36 19.91 2.92
N SER A 13 -0.77 20.32 1.80
CA SER A 13 -0.24 19.44 0.77
C SER A 13 1.03 18.79 1.33
N LEU A 14 0.91 17.53 1.75
CA LEU A 14 1.98 16.79 2.40
C LEU A 14 2.87 16.14 1.35
N VAL A 15 4.01 16.79 1.14
CA VAL A 15 5.15 16.17 0.51
C VAL A 15 5.70 15.13 1.48
N SER A 16 5.24 13.89 1.39
CA SER A 16 5.94 12.72 1.98
C SER A 16 7.20 12.45 1.16
N MET A 17 8.19 13.36 1.21
CA MET A 17 9.55 13.01 0.84
C MET A 17 10.16 12.34 2.07
N ALA A 18 9.82 11.08 2.31
CA ALA A 18 10.74 10.26 3.08
C ALA A 18 12.04 10.27 2.26
N ALA A 19 13.07 10.97 2.75
CA ALA A 19 14.32 11.13 2.05
C ALA A 19 14.91 9.73 1.77
N GLY A 20 14.75 9.25 0.53
CA GLY A 20 15.23 7.95 0.08
C GLY A 20 14.17 6.89 -0.24
N GLN A 21 12.87 7.10 0.02
CA GLN A 21 11.86 6.08 -0.27
C GLN A 21 11.36 6.07 -1.70
N THR A 22 11.35 7.19 -2.42
CA THR A 22 10.98 7.22 -3.83
C THR A 22 11.99 7.99 -4.65
N SER A 23 12.67 7.31 -5.56
CA SER A 23 13.70 7.91 -6.39
C SER A 23 14.04 7.04 -7.59
N THR A 24 14.36 7.72 -8.69
CA THR A 24 14.91 7.09 -9.89
C THR A 24 16.26 7.71 -10.23
N SER A 25 17.22 6.87 -10.61
CA SER A 25 18.51 7.34 -11.14
C SER A 25 18.40 7.74 -12.62
N CYS A 26 17.39 7.22 -13.31
CA CYS A 26 17.13 7.47 -14.72
C CYS A 26 15.62 7.46 -14.97
N ASN A 27 15.01 8.64 -15.12
CA ASN A 27 13.59 8.73 -15.46
C ASN A 27 13.38 8.52 -16.97
N PRO A 28 12.70 7.44 -17.41
CA PRO A 28 12.52 7.12 -18.82
C PRO A 28 11.48 8.02 -19.52
N THR A 29 10.74 8.86 -18.79
CA THR A 29 9.89 9.90 -19.40
C THR A 29 10.67 11.15 -19.81
N GLU A 30 11.91 11.29 -19.34
CA GLU A 30 12.77 12.44 -19.64
C GLU A 30 13.89 12.11 -20.63
N LYS A 31 14.36 10.85 -20.66
CA LYS A 31 15.52 10.39 -21.43
C LYS A 31 15.51 8.89 -21.62
N THR A 32 16.29 8.37 -22.58
CA THR A 32 16.49 6.92 -22.72
C THR A 32 17.30 6.37 -21.55
N CYS A 33 16.80 5.29 -20.95
CA CYS A 33 17.41 4.60 -19.81
C CYS A 33 17.86 3.17 -20.17
N PRO A 34 18.79 2.58 -19.39
CA PRO A 34 19.05 1.15 -19.47
C PRO A 34 17.78 0.33 -19.21
N SER A 35 17.75 -0.91 -19.71
CA SER A 35 16.66 -1.84 -19.41
C SER A 35 16.65 -2.23 -17.94
N ASP A 36 15.45 -2.34 -17.38
CA ASP A 36 15.22 -2.87 -16.04
C ASP A 36 15.43 -4.38 -16.03
N ALA A 37 16.13 -4.90 -15.01
CA ALA A 37 16.25 -6.35 -14.84
C ALA A 37 14.89 -6.97 -14.52
N GLY A 38 14.44 -7.96 -15.29
CA GLY A 38 13.13 -8.56 -15.13
C GLY A 38 13.13 -9.82 -14.26
N LEU A 39 12.00 -10.08 -13.59
CA LEU A 39 11.75 -11.39 -13.01
C LEU A 39 11.38 -12.40 -14.11
N THR A 40 12.32 -13.28 -14.44
CA THR A 40 12.17 -14.27 -15.53
C THR A 40 11.14 -15.37 -15.28
N ALA A 41 10.71 -15.55 -14.03
CA ALA A 41 9.74 -16.57 -13.63
C ALA A 41 8.33 -15.98 -13.50
N SER A 42 7.32 -16.77 -13.88
CA SER A 42 5.91 -16.43 -13.66
C SER A 42 5.47 -16.52 -12.20
N SER A 43 6.24 -17.22 -11.37
CA SER A 43 6.03 -17.29 -9.92
C SER A 43 7.36 -17.20 -9.20
N TYR A 44 7.38 -16.40 -8.14
CA TYR A 44 8.53 -16.21 -7.26
C TYR A 44 8.05 -16.17 -5.82
N THR A 45 8.79 -16.81 -4.91
CA THR A 45 8.55 -16.72 -3.48
C THR A 45 9.88 -16.69 -2.76
N VAL A 46 10.00 -15.78 -1.80
CA VAL A 46 11.11 -15.72 -0.86
C VAL A 46 10.56 -15.80 0.57
N ASP A 47 11.18 -16.64 1.39
CA ASP A 47 10.90 -16.76 2.82
C ASP A 47 12.11 -16.26 3.61
N PHE A 48 11.99 -15.07 4.20
CA PHE A 48 13.09 -14.43 4.92
C PHE A 48 13.42 -15.11 6.25
N ARG A 49 12.63 -16.09 6.70
CA ARG A 49 13.01 -16.97 7.81
C ARG A 49 14.20 -17.86 7.47
N GLU A 50 14.46 -18.06 6.19
CA GLU A 50 15.63 -18.79 5.68
C GLU A 50 16.88 -17.90 5.61
N GLY A 51 16.75 -16.59 5.87
CA GLY A 51 17.82 -15.60 5.84
C GLY A 51 17.66 -14.60 4.71
N ALA A 52 18.74 -13.86 4.42
CA ALA A 52 18.76 -12.91 3.32
C ALA A 52 18.70 -13.64 1.96
N SER A 53 17.96 -13.06 1.00
CA SER A 53 17.92 -13.53 -0.39
C SER A 53 18.95 -12.78 -1.23
N SER A 54 19.51 -13.45 -2.23
CA SER A 54 20.42 -12.84 -3.21
C SER A 54 19.71 -12.00 -4.28
N ASP A 55 18.39 -12.07 -4.35
CA ASP A 55 17.60 -11.28 -5.32
C ASP A 55 17.08 -9.97 -4.72
N TRP A 56 17.54 -9.64 -3.51
CA TRP A 56 17.13 -8.46 -2.76
C TRP A 56 18.34 -7.76 -2.17
N SER A 57 18.34 -6.43 -2.29
CA SER A 57 19.40 -5.58 -1.78
C SER A 57 18.89 -4.65 -0.68
N MET A 58 19.69 -4.47 0.37
CA MET A 58 19.49 -3.38 1.32
C MET A 58 19.96 -2.08 0.67
N THR A 59 19.06 -1.10 0.55
CA THR A 59 19.35 0.21 -0.06
C THR A 59 19.68 1.28 0.98
N TYR A 60 19.16 1.12 2.20
CA TYR A 60 19.47 1.99 3.32
C TYR A 60 19.43 1.21 4.62
N GLN A 61 20.54 1.25 5.39
CA GLN A 61 20.74 0.47 6.62
C GLN A 61 20.43 -1.03 6.45
N ASN A 62 20.68 -1.86 7.47
CA ASN A 62 20.54 -3.32 7.35
C ASN A 62 19.36 -3.84 8.17
N ALA A 63 18.68 -4.85 7.63
CA ALA A 63 17.78 -5.70 8.40
C ALA A 63 18.58 -6.81 9.11
N THR A 64 17.99 -7.36 10.18
CA THR A 64 18.43 -8.63 10.76
C THR A 64 17.47 -9.74 10.36
N TYR A 65 17.85 -11.01 10.52
CA TYR A 65 17.03 -12.14 10.07
C TYR A 65 16.91 -13.18 11.18
N ASP A 66 15.70 -13.68 11.41
CA ASP A 66 15.45 -14.76 12.35
C ASP A 66 14.46 -15.81 11.81
N ALA A 67 14.60 -17.05 12.25
CA ALA A 67 13.82 -18.19 11.74
C ALA A 67 12.31 -18.17 12.12
N THR A 68 11.89 -17.25 12.99
CA THR A 68 10.50 -17.10 13.43
C THR A 68 9.80 -16.00 12.63
N ASN A 69 10.38 -14.80 12.59
CA ASN A 69 9.72 -13.62 12.02
C ASN A 69 10.20 -13.25 10.62
N GLY A 70 11.37 -13.75 10.18
CA GLY A 70 11.99 -13.36 8.92
C GLY A 70 12.86 -12.13 9.06
N ALA A 71 12.77 -11.20 8.11
CA ALA A 71 13.54 -9.97 8.11
C ALA A 71 12.96 -8.97 9.12
N ALA A 72 13.80 -8.48 10.04
CA ALA A 72 13.46 -7.50 11.06
C ALA A 72 14.11 -6.15 10.75
N PHE A 73 13.26 -5.15 10.51
CA PHE A 73 13.60 -3.77 10.21
C PHE A 73 13.43 -2.97 11.49
N THR A 74 14.50 -2.35 12.01
CA THR A 74 14.47 -1.72 13.35
C THR A 74 14.94 -0.27 13.32
N ILE A 75 14.16 0.62 13.95
CA ILE A 75 14.50 2.01 14.24
C ILE A 75 14.87 2.11 15.72
N THR A 76 16.05 2.65 16.00
CA THR A 76 16.57 2.89 17.35
C THR A 76 16.85 4.36 17.64
N ALA A 77 17.06 5.15 16.60
CA ALA A 77 17.36 6.57 16.71
C ALA A 77 16.88 7.34 15.47
N SER A 78 16.93 8.67 15.58
CA SER A 78 16.71 9.60 14.48
C SER A 78 17.62 9.27 13.28
N GLY A 79 17.03 9.29 12.08
CA GLY A 79 17.68 8.94 10.83
C GLY A 79 17.75 7.43 10.51
N ASP A 80 17.28 6.55 11.40
CA ASP A 80 17.14 5.13 11.04
C ASP A 80 15.97 4.95 10.06
N ALA A 81 16.24 4.25 8.95
CA ALA A 81 15.26 3.99 7.88
C ALA A 81 15.56 2.70 7.11
N PRO A 82 15.71 1.54 7.79
CA PRO A 82 16.10 0.30 7.12
C PRO A 82 15.16 -0.03 5.97
N THR A 83 15.73 -0.21 4.78
CA THR A 83 15.00 -0.36 3.51
C THR A 83 15.66 -1.41 2.63
N MET A 84 14.88 -2.37 2.15
CA MET A 84 15.27 -3.35 1.14
C MET A 84 14.48 -3.15 -0.14
N GLN A 85 15.03 -3.61 -1.26
CA GLN A 85 14.29 -3.70 -2.53
C GLN A 85 14.62 -4.98 -3.29
N SER A 86 13.73 -5.41 -4.18
CA SER A 86 14.03 -6.45 -5.15
C SER A 86 15.02 -5.93 -6.20
N ASP A 87 15.95 -6.79 -6.62
CA ASP A 87 16.92 -6.50 -7.69
C ASP A 87 16.30 -6.64 -9.09
N PHE A 88 15.06 -7.11 -9.15
CA PHE A 88 14.26 -7.29 -10.36
C PHE A 88 12.98 -6.47 -10.31
N TYR A 89 12.40 -6.26 -11.48
CA TYR A 89 11.11 -5.63 -11.72
C TYR A 89 10.07 -6.69 -12.10
N VAL A 90 8.82 -6.39 -11.79
CA VAL A 90 7.63 -7.16 -12.13
C VAL A 90 6.77 -6.28 -13.03
N PHE A 91 6.13 -6.86 -14.05
CA PHE A 91 5.30 -6.09 -14.97
C PHE A 91 3.89 -6.66 -15.04
N PHE A 92 2.99 -6.01 -14.30
CA PHE A 92 1.68 -6.54 -13.91
C PHE A 92 1.77 -7.89 -13.16
N GLY A 93 0.78 -8.18 -12.33
CA GLY A 93 0.81 -9.39 -11.55
C GLY A 93 0.06 -9.34 -10.24
N GLU A 94 0.48 -10.22 -9.35
CA GLU A 94 0.07 -10.25 -7.96
C GLU A 94 1.31 -10.20 -7.09
N VAL A 95 1.38 -9.26 -6.15
CA VAL A 95 2.47 -9.16 -5.17
C VAL A 95 1.87 -9.24 -3.77
N THR A 96 2.22 -10.29 -3.04
CA THR A 96 1.83 -10.49 -1.64
C THR A 96 3.03 -10.30 -0.73
N VAL A 97 2.94 -9.37 0.20
CA VAL A 97 3.89 -9.16 1.29
C VAL A 97 3.26 -9.69 2.57
N ARG A 98 3.91 -10.68 3.20
CA ARG A 98 3.50 -11.19 4.51
C ARG A 98 4.29 -10.47 5.59
N MET A 99 3.66 -9.52 6.29
CA MET A 99 4.35 -8.67 7.26
C MET A 99 3.52 -8.38 8.51
N LYS A 100 4.24 -7.97 9.56
CA LYS A 100 3.75 -7.41 10.81
C LYS A 100 4.40 -6.05 11.00
N THR A 101 3.61 -5.00 11.16
CA THR A 101 4.08 -3.60 11.14
C THR A 101 4.62 -3.20 12.51
N SER A 102 5.42 -2.13 12.54
CA SER A 102 5.87 -1.56 13.81
C SER A 102 4.77 -0.75 14.48
N ALA A 103 4.74 -0.80 15.82
CA ALA A 103 4.07 0.21 16.63
C ALA A 103 4.98 1.43 16.84
N GLY A 104 4.42 2.49 17.42
CA GLY A 104 5.12 3.72 17.80
C GLY A 104 4.58 4.93 17.05
N THR A 105 4.22 5.99 17.78
CA THR A 105 3.83 7.28 17.17
C THR A 105 4.94 7.78 16.26
N GLY A 106 4.58 8.22 15.05
CA GLY A 106 5.54 8.73 14.08
C GLY A 106 6.33 7.66 13.31
N ILE A 107 6.21 6.38 13.67
CA ILE A 107 6.85 5.27 12.93
C ILE A 107 5.96 4.84 11.79
N VAL A 108 6.54 4.66 10.62
CA VAL A 108 5.84 4.28 9.41
C VAL A 108 6.43 2.98 8.88
N SER A 109 5.59 1.97 8.66
CA SER A 109 5.97 0.75 7.94
C SER A 109 5.44 0.79 6.52
N THR A 110 6.24 0.34 5.55
CA THR A 110 5.97 0.55 4.12
C THR A 110 6.13 -0.72 3.31
N ALA A 111 5.25 -0.91 2.34
CA ALA A 111 5.40 -1.87 1.26
C ALA A 111 5.01 -1.21 -0.06
N ILE A 112 6.01 -0.94 -0.91
CA ILE A 112 5.88 -0.08 -2.09
C ILE A 112 6.24 -0.90 -3.33
N LEU A 113 5.47 -0.72 -4.40
CA LEU A 113 5.89 -1.04 -5.76
C LEU A 113 6.21 0.29 -6.45
N GLU A 114 7.42 0.41 -7.02
CA GLU A 114 7.89 1.65 -7.65
C GLU A 114 8.58 1.35 -8.99
N SER A 115 8.27 2.12 -10.02
CA SER A 115 8.94 2.08 -11.33
C SER A 115 10.04 3.14 -11.45
N ASP A 116 10.86 3.03 -12.50
CA ASP A 116 11.86 4.04 -12.82
C ASP A 116 11.27 5.36 -13.35
N ASP A 117 10.01 5.39 -13.79
CA ASP A 117 9.28 6.64 -14.09
C ASP A 117 8.46 7.18 -12.92
N LEU A 118 8.53 6.55 -11.75
CA LEU A 118 7.81 6.93 -10.53
C LEU A 118 6.28 6.71 -10.64
N ASP A 119 5.86 5.73 -11.44
CA ASP A 119 4.62 5.02 -11.13
C ASP A 119 4.82 4.28 -9.81
N GLU A 120 3.83 4.40 -8.92
CA GLU A 120 3.93 3.91 -7.55
C GLU A 120 2.58 3.37 -7.06
N VAL A 121 2.66 2.28 -6.31
CA VAL A 121 1.55 1.78 -5.50
C VAL A 121 2.09 1.36 -4.15
N ASP A 122 1.47 1.82 -3.07
CA ASP A 122 2.00 1.60 -1.73
C ASP A 122 0.94 1.19 -0.71
N TRP A 123 1.48 0.67 0.40
CA TRP A 123 0.85 0.47 1.68
C TRP A 123 1.66 1.20 2.74
N GLU A 124 1.00 2.09 3.48
CA GLU A 124 1.60 2.85 4.56
C GLU A 124 0.87 2.53 5.88
N PHE A 125 1.63 2.16 6.91
CA PHE A 125 1.10 1.81 8.23
C PHE A 125 1.67 2.73 9.29
N LEU A 126 0.80 3.55 9.88
CA LEU A 126 1.17 4.48 10.94
C LEU A 126 1.20 3.76 12.29
N GLY A 127 2.36 3.71 12.95
CA GLY A 127 2.58 2.96 14.18
C GLY A 127 1.76 3.45 15.38
N GLY A 128 1.14 4.63 15.31
CA GLY A 128 0.18 5.13 16.28
C GLY A 128 -1.16 4.39 16.29
N THR A 129 -1.46 3.59 15.26
CA THR A 129 -2.70 2.80 15.15
C THR A 129 -2.45 1.42 14.53
N ALA A 130 -3.10 0.40 15.06
CA ALA A 130 -3.02 -0.96 14.53
C ALA A 130 -4.16 -1.31 13.56
N THR A 131 -5.22 -0.52 13.53
CA THR A 131 -6.51 -0.90 12.91
C THR A 131 -6.76 -0.17 11.60
N ASN A 132 -5.74 0.44 11.01
CA ASN A 132 -5.84 1.20 9.78
C ASN A 132 -4.60 0.99 8.92
N VAL A 133 -4.80 0.96 7.60
CA VAL A 133 -3.73 1.05 6.62
C VAL A 133 -4.09 2.11 5.60
N GLN A 134 -3.10 2.91 5.21
CA GLN A 134 -3.21 3.84 4.10
C GLN A 134 -2.77 3.13 2.83
N THR A 135 -3.56 3.31 1.78
CA THR A 135 -3.22 2.89 0.42
C THR A 135 -3.01 4.14 -0.41
N ASN A 136 -1.99 4.19 -1.25
CA ASN A 136 -1.77 5.32 -2.13
C ASN A 136 -1.23 4.87 -3.49
N TYR A 137 -1.24 5.80 -4.44
CA TYR A 137 -0.66 5.59 -5.76
C TYR A 137 -0.17 6.91 -6.35
N PHE A 138 0.88 6.83 -7.15
CA PHE A 138 1.35 7.92 -7.99
C PHE A 138 1.52 7.42 -9.42
N GLY A 139 1.26 8.31 -10.38
CA GLY A 139 1.56 8.03 -11.78
C GLY A 139 2.62 9.02 -12.25
N LYS A 140 3.73 8.52 -12.80
CA LYS A 140 4.82 9.31 -13.39
C LYS A 140 5.37 10.39 -12.43
N GLY A 141 5.38 10.10 -11.13
CA GLY A 141 5.82 11.03 -10.08
C GLY A 141 4.94 12.28 -9.95
N ASN A 142 3.71 12.26 -10.46
CA ASN A 142 2.83 13.43 -10.46
C ASN A 142 2.31 13.74 -9.05
N THR A 143 2.94 14.69 -8.37
CA THR A 143 2.56 15.15 -7.03
C THR A 143 1.70 16.42 -7.02
N THR A 144 1.06 16.78 -8.14
CA THR A 144 0.21 17.98 -8.24
C THR A 144 -0.94 17.98 -7.23
N THR A 145 -1.43 16.78 -6.88
CA THR A 145 -2.43 16.55 -5.83
C THR A 145 -1.96 15.43 -4.91
N TYR A 146 -2.43 15.47 -3.67
CA TYR A 146 -2.18 14.45 -2.63
C TYR A 146 -3.50 13.82 -2.15
N ASP A 147 -4.50 13.77 -3.04
CA ASP A 147 -5.86 13.30 -2.77
C ASP A 147 -6.07 11.81 -3.09
N ARG A 148 -4.96 11.08 -3.29
CA ARG A 148 -4.94 9.68 -3.74
C ARG A 148 -4.83 8.69 -2.60
N GLU A 149 -4.43 9.15 -1.42
CA GLU A 149 -4.43 8.34 -0.21
C GLU A 149 -5.86 7.96 0.17
N GLN A 150 -6.05 6.69 0.53
CA GLN A 150 -7.30 6.21 1.13
C GLN A 150 -7.01 5.28 2.29
N ASP A 151 -7.69 5.54 3.40
CA ASP A 151 -7.71 4.69 4.58
C ASP A 151 -8.57 3.45 4.38
N ALA A 152 -8.06 2.30 4.85
CA ALA A 152 -8.78 1.07 4.98
C ALA A 152 -8.71 0.54 6.41
N ALA A 153 -9.88 0.27 7.00
CA ALA A 153 -9.96 -0.36 8.32
C ALA A 153 -9.53 -1.83 8.23
N ILE A 154 -8.62 -2.22 9.12
CA ILE A 154 -8.09 -3.58 9.25
C ILE A 154 -8.15 -4.04 10.71
N ALA A 155 -7.94 -5.33 10.95
CA ALA A 155 -8.07 -5.90 12.29
C ALA A 155 -6.95 -5.44 13.24
N ASP A 156 -5.70 -5.81 12.97
CA ASP A 156 -4.52 -5.44 13.77
C ASP A 156 -3.23 -5.71 12.98
N SER A 157 -2.58 -4.68 12.42
CA SER A 157 -1.33 -4.86 11.68
C SER A 157 -0.09 -5.09 12.54
N GLN A 158 -0.17 -4.82 13.85
CA GLN A 158 0.99 -4.72 14.75
C GLN A 158 1.21 -5.99 15.60
N SER A 159 0.12 -6.73 15.90
CA SER A 159 0.20 -7.93 16.73
C SER A 159 0.50 -9.21 15.93
N ASP A 160 -0.01 -9.32 14.70
CA ASP A 160 0.06 -10.53 13.89
C ASP A 160 0.53 -10.29 12.45
N PHE A 161 0.93 -11.37 11.77
CA PHE A 161 1.31 -11.34 10.36
C PHE A 161 0.09 -11.42 9.45
N HIS A 162 -0.05 -10.41 8.61
CA HIS A 162 -1.10 -10.33 7.59
C HIS A 162 -0.51 -10.42 6.19
N ASN A 163 -1.33 -10.87 5.24
CA ASN A 163 -0.99 -10.86 3.83
C ASN A 163 -1.54 -9.58 3.21
N TYR A 164 -0.65 -8.67 2.81
CA TYR A 164 -0.99 -7.48 2.04
C TYR A 164 -0.70 -7.75 0.58
N THR A 165 -1.77 -7.84 -0.21
CA THR A 165 -1.71 -8.29 -1.60
C THR A 165 -2.13 -7.19 -2.54
N LEU A 166 -1.32 -6.92 -3.54
CA LEU A 166 -1.67 -6.08 -4.66
C LEU A 166 -1.92 -6.94 -5.89
N ILE A 167 -3.12 -6.89 -6.45
CA ILE A 167 -3.41 -7.41 -7.79
C ILE A 167 -3.38 -6.23 -8.75
N TRP A 168 -2.38 -6.21 -9.63
CA TRP A 168 -2.08 -5.09 -10.52
C TRP A 168 -2.17 -5.55 -11.97
N THR A 169 -3.08 -4.95 -12.72
CA THR A 169 -3.38 -5.27 -14.13
C THR A 169 -3.44 -3.99 -14.96
N GLU A 170 -3.54 -4.11 -16.28
CA GLU A 170 -3.81 -2.94 -17.13
C GLU A 170 -5.15 -2.26 -16.80
N ALA A 171 -6.14 -3.02 -16.32
CA ALA A 171 -7.49 -2.51 -16.08
C ALA A 171 -7.69 -1.91 -14.69
N SER A 172 -7.04 -2.48 -13.67
CA SER A 172 -7.23 -2.08 -12.29
C SER A 172 -6.11 -2.55 -11.35
N CYS A 173 -5.97 -1.81 -10.26
CA CYS A 173 -5.11 -2.11 -9.14
C CYS A 173 -5.99 -2.37 -7.92
N THR A 174 -5.87 -3.55 -7.31
CA THR A 174 -6.71 -3.98 -6.18
C THR A 174 -5.83 -4.31 -4.98
N TRP A 175 -6.11 -3.65 -3.86
CA TRP A 175 -5.47 -3.87 -2.57
C TRP A 175 -6.31 -4.86 -1.77
N LEU A 176 -5.68 -5.92 -1.27
CA LEU A 176 -6.31 -6.91 -0.40
C LEU A 176 -5.54 -7.09 0.90
N VAL A 177 -6.28 -7.30 1.98
CA VAL A 177 -5.75 -7.70 3.28
C VAL A 177 -6.34 -9.06 3.61
N ASP A 178 -5.49 -10.07 3.78
CA ASP A 178 -5.87 -11.47 4.00
C ASP A 178 -6.89 -12.00 2.99
N GLY A 179 -6.74 -11.60 1.73
CA GLY A 179 -7.63 -12.00 0.62
C GLY A 179 -8.95 -11.24 0.56
N VAL A 180 -9.17 -10.24 1.42
CA VAL A 180 -10.33 -9.35 1.35
C VAL A 180 -9.94 -8.05 0.67
N SER A 181 -10.59 -7.72 -0.45
CA SER A 181 -10.40 -6.44 -1.15
C SER A 181 -10.79 -5.26 -0.26
N VAL A 182 -9.87 -4.33 -0.07
CA VAL A 182 -10.09 -3.08 0.69
C VAL A 182 -10.13 -1.84 -0.19
N ARG A 183 -9.52 -1.89 -1.38
CA ARG A 183 -9.57 -0.80 -2.37
C ARG A 183 -9.42 -1.34 -3.79
N VAL A 184 -10.11 -0.71 -4.74
CA VAL A 184 -9.91 -0.89 -6.18
C VAL A 184 -9.71 0.47 -6.81
N LEU A 185 -8.63 0.62 -7.58
CA LEU A 185 -8.38 1.74 -8.48
C LEU A 185 -8.57 1.24 -9.92
N ASN A 186 -9.59 1.71 -10.64
CA ASN A 186 -9.69 1.41 -12.06
C ASN A 186 -8.78 2.35 -12.87
N TYR A 187 -8.29 1.88 -14.01
CA TYR A 187 -7.48 2.68 -14.94
C TYR A 187 -8.07 4.08 -15.20
N ALA A 188 -9.38 4.13 -15.49
CA ALA A 188 -10.08 5.38 -15.79
C ALA A 188 -10.19 6.35 -14.59
N ASP A 189 -10.17 5.84 -13.36
CA ASP A 189 -10.26 6.68 -12.15
C ASP A 189 -8.95 7.45 -11.90
N ALA A 190 -7.84 6.96 -12.44
CA ALA A 190 -6.52 7.57 -12.35
C ALA A 190 -6.27 8.60 -13.48
N LEU A 191 -7.13 9.62 -13.55
CA LEU A 191 -7.09 10.68 -14.56
C LEU A 191 -7.17 10.14 -16.00
N ASP A 192 -8.20 9.32 -16.25
CA ASP A 192 -8.41 8.63 -17.54
C ASP A 192 -7.17 7.80 -17.97
N GLY A 193 -6.44 7.25 -17.01
CA GLY A 193 -5.24 6.43 -17.24
C GLY A 193 -3.90 7.15 -17.19
N GLN A 194 -3.90 8.49 -17.22
CA GLN A 194 -2.65 9.26 -17.30
C GLN A 194 -1.80 9.12 -16.04
N ASN A 195 -2.45 8.95 -14.88
CA ASN A 195 -1.79 8.72 -13.59
C ASN A 195 -1.92 7.26 -13.11
N TYR A 196 -2.36 6.33 -13.98
CA TYR A 196 -2.48 4.94 -13.59
C TYR A 196 -1.09 4.28 -13.56
N PRO A 197 -0.68 3.61 -12.46
CA PRO A 197 0.57 2.87 -12.39
C PRO A 197 0.56 1.73 -13.41
N GLN A 198 1.46 1.78 -14.39
CA GLN A 198 1.37 0.95 -15.58
C GLN A 198 2.74 0.54 -16.15
N THR A 199 3.84 0.86 -15.48
CA THR A 199 5.19 0.52 -15.94
C THR A 199 5.85 -0.48 -14.98
N PRO A 200 6.87 -1.26 -15.40
CA PRO A 200 7.49 -2.28 -14.56
C PRO A 200 7.91 -1.70 -13.21
N MET A 201 7.58 -2.40 -12.12
CA MET A 201 7.86 -1.95 -10.76
C MET A 201 8.70 -2.98 -9.99
N ARG A 202 9.65 -2.49 -9.20
CA ARG A 202 10.34 -3.29 -8.17
C ARG A 202 9.59 -3.17 -6.85
N VAL A 203 9.78 -4.13 -5.95
CA VAL A 203 9.20 -4.08 -4.60
C VAL A 203 10.21 -3.46 -3.65
N LYS A 204 9.78 -2.51 -2.81
CA LYS A 204 10.57 -1.86 -1.76
C LYS A 204 9.86 -2.03 -0.43
N LEU A 205 10.58 -2.46 0.59
CA LEU A 205 10.04 -2.74 1.92
C LEU A 205 10.93 -2.08 2.97
N GLY A 206 10.31 -1.47 3.98
CA GLY A 206 11.09 -0.85 5.04
C GLY A 206 10.24 -0.17 6.10
N ILE A 207 10.93 0.43 7.06
CA ILE A 207 10.32 1.33 8.03
C ILE A 207 11.15 2.60 8.13
N TRP A 208 10.49 3.71 8.49
CA TRP A 208 11.12 5.00 8.72
C TRP A 208 10.33 5.80 9.77
N ALA A 209 10.91 6.89 10.26
CA ALA A 209 10.27 7.76 11.25
C ALA A 209 9.73 9.03 10.57
N GLY A 210 8.49 9.00 10.08
CA GLY A 210 7.82 10.20 9.57
C GLY A 210 7.57 11.26 10.63
N GLY A 211 7.53 10.85 11.91
CA GLY A 211 7.52 11.73 13.08
C GLY A 211 8.91 12.20 13.54
N ASP A 212 9.98 11.98 12.79
CA ASP A 212 11.28 12.55 13.17
C ASP A 212 11.19 14.08 13.19
N SER A 213 11.73 14.71 14.23
CA SER A 213 11.84 16.17 14.36
C SER A 213 12.53 16.87 13.19
N THR A 214 13.28 16.15 12.35
CA THR A 214 13.91 16.70 11.14
C THR A 214 12.99 16.70 9.92
N GLU A 215 11.87 15.98 9.96
CA GLU A 215 10.90 15.92 8.88
C GLU A 215 10.08 17.22 8.78
N PRO A 216 9.48 17.51 7.61
CA PRO A 216 8.53 18.60 7.49
C PRO A 216 7.36 18.45 8.49
N GLU A 217 6.92 19.55 9.10
CA GLU A 217 5.82 19.56 10.08
C GLU A 217 4.59 18.77 9.62
N GLY A 218 4.23 18.90 8.35
CA GLY A 218 3.10 18.20 7.80
C GLY A 218 3.29 16.67 7.73
N THR A 219 4.51 16.20 7.47
CA THR A 219 4.85 14.76 7.50
C THR A 219 4.77 14.23 8.93
N ILE A 220 5.24 15.01 9.91
CA ILE A 220 5.14 14.67 11.33
C ILE A 220 3.66 14.58 11.74
N GLU A 221 2.84 15.56 11.33
CA GLU A 221 1.39 15.55 11.59
C GLU A 221 0.70 14.33 10.98
N TRP A 222 1.00 14.01 9.71
CA TRP A 222 0.46 12.82 9.04
C TRP A 222 0.90 11.51 9.68
N ALA A 223 2.16 11.41 10.11
CA ALA A 223 2.67 10.23 10.81
C ALA A 223 2.07 10.05 12.22
N GLY A 224 1.22 10.98 12.66
CA GLY A 224 0.50 10.95 13.93
C GLY A 224 1.20 11.67 15.08
N GLY A 225 2.26 12.42 14.80
CA GLY A 225 3.03 13.20 15.76
C GLY A 225 4.51 12.82 15.84
N GLU A 226 5.26 13.53 16.68
CA GLU A 226 6.69 13.30 16.88
C GLU A 226 7.01 11.90 17.42
N THR A 227 8.07 11.30 16.90
CA THR A 227 8.60 10.00 17.33
C THR A 227 9.40 10.14 18.63
N ASP A 228 8.97 9.45 19.68
CA ASP A 228 9.77 9.29 20.91
C ASP A 228 10.67 8.05 20.82
N TYR A 229 11.90 8.23 20.34
CA TYR A 229 12.91 7.17 20.23
C TYR A 229 13.22 6.46 21.56
N SER A 230 12.91 7.07 22.72
CA SER A 230 13.08 6.41 24.02
C SER A 230 12.09 5.28 24.29
N GLN A 231 10.98 5.21 23.53
CA GLN A 231 10.04 4.09 23.54
C GLN A 231 10.44 2.95 22.59
N GLY A 232 11.52 3.12 21.82
CA GLY A 232 12.05 2.10 20.94
C GLY A 232 12.72 0.93 21.69
N PRO A 233 13.30 -0.03 20.95
CA PRO A 233 13.36 -0.08 19.49
C PRO A 233 11.99 -0.32 18.87
N PHE A 234 11.77 0.27 17.70
CA PHE A 234 10.58 0.06 16.88
C PHE A 234 10.91 -0.91 15.76
N THR A 235 10.20 -2.03 15.65
CA THR A 235 10.54 -3.10 14.70
C THR A 235 9.31 -3.56 13.91
N ALA A 236 9.44 -3.57 12.58
CA ALA A 236 8.55 -4.31 11.70
C ALA A 236 9.23 -5.59 11.20
N TYR A 237 8.41 -6.57 10.83
CA TYR A 237 8.87 -7.87 10.38
C TYR A 237 8.27 -8.21 9.02
N ILE A 238 9.11 -8.60 8.07
CA ILE A 238 8.71 -9.16 6.79
C ILE A 238 9.06 -10.65 6.80
N GLN A 239 8.04 -11.50 6.78
CA GLN A 239 8.25 -12.95 6.79
C GLN A 239 8.52 -13.49 5.40
N SER A 240 7.76 -13.07 4.39
CA SER A 240 7.90 -13.58 3.03
C SER A 240 7.30 -12.63 2.00
N VAL A 241 7.77 -12.74 0.77
CA VAL A 241 7.15 -12.11 -0.41
C VAL A 241 6.82 -13.20 -1.43
N SER A 242 5.62 -13.16 -1.99
CA SER A 242 5.19 -14.02 -3.09
C SER A 242 4.69 -13.18 -4.25
N ILE A 243 5.13 -13.54 -5.46
CA ILE A 243 4.88 -12.79 -6.68
C ILE A 243 4.38 -13.73 -7.76
N VAL A 244 3.31 -13.33 -8.45
CA VAL A 244 2.90 -13.88 -9.75
C VAL A 244 3.19 -12.81 -10.79
N ASN A 245 4.21 -13.00 -11.63
CA ASN A 245 4.56 -12.05 -12.70
C ASN A 245 3.76 -12.40 -13.96
N TYR A 246 2.90 -11.49 -14.42
CA TYR A 246 2.08 -11.72 -15.61
C TYR A 246 2.88 -11.59 -16.91
N ASN A 247 4.02 -10.89 -16.88
CA ASN A 247 4.88 -10.74 -18.04
C ASN A 247 6.35 -11.11 -17.72
N PRO A 248 6.68 -12.41 -17.55
CA PRO A 248 8.04 -12.83 -17.22
C PRO A 248 9.05 -12.49 -18.32
N ALA A 249 10.16 -11.86 -17.92
CA ALA A 249 11.16 -11.33 -18.84
C ALA A 249 12.57 -11.36 -18.23
N GLU A 250 13.60 -11.41 -19.08
CA GLU A 250 14.97 -11.12 -18.66
C GLU A 250 15.16 -9.63 -18.38
N SER A 251 14.50 -8.77 -19.15
CA SER A 251 14.50 -7.33 -18.92
C SER A 251 13.29 -6.63 -19.56
N TYR A 252 13.01 -5.41 -19.08
CA TYR A 252 12.03 -4.50 -19.66
C TYR A 252 12.72 -3.24 -20.17
N THR A 253 12.37 -2.78 -21.35
CA THR A 253 12.91 -1.53 -21.92
C THR A 253 11.77 -0.58 -22.23
N TYR A 254 11.90 0.68 -21.82
CA TYR A 254 11.02 1.75 -22.28
C TYR A 254 11.36 2.07 -23.74
N GLY A 255 10.47 1.69 -24.67
CA GLY A 255 10.64 1.89 -26.11
C GLY A 255 10.48 3.34 -26.57
N ASP A 256 9.85 4.18 -25.74
CA ASP A 256 9.75 5.62 -25.94
C ASP A 256 9.70 6.37 -24.58
N LEU A 257 9.43 7.68 -24.62
CA LEU A 257 9.40 8.56 -23.44
C LEU A 257 7.99 8.78 -22.87
N THR A 258 7.00 7.98 -23.27
CA THR A 258 5.59 8.21 -22.88
C THR A 258 5.27 7.74 -21.46
N GLY A 259 6.02 6.76 -20.95
CA GLY A 259 5.68 6.03 -19.72
C GLY A 259 4.35 5.27 -19.83
N SER A 260 3.91 4.90 -21.04
CA SER A 260 2.73 4.04 -21.23
C SER A 260 3.16 2.58 -21.23
N TYR A 261 2.30 1.69 -20.74
CA TYR A 261 2.60 0.26 -20.69
C TYR A 261 2.79 -0.34 -22.09
N GLU A 262 2.15 0.25 -23.11
CA GLU A 262 2.31 -0.14 -24.51
C GLU A 262 3.70 0.14 -25.07
N SER A 263 4.49 1.04 -24.45
CA SER A 263 5.87 1.30 -24.88
C SER A 263 6.88 0.32 -24.29
N ILE A 264 6.47 -0.53 -23.34
CA ILE A 264 7.36 -1.47 -22.66
C ILE A 264 7.70 -2.65 -23.57
N GLU A 265 8.95 -2.72 -23.99
CA GLU A 265 9.50 -3.87 -24.71
C GLU A 265 9.91 -4.97 -23.72
N ILE A 266 9.29 -6.14 -23.84
CA ILE A 266 9.55 -7.31 -22.99
C ILE A 266 10.63 -8.18 -23.64
N ASN A 267 11.81 -8.24 -23.04
CA ASN A 267 12.98 -8.92 -23.61
C ASN A 267 13.27 -10.26 -22.93
N GLY A 268 13.68 -11.27 -23.72
CA GLY A 268 14.06 -12.58 -23.18
C GLY A 268 12.91 -13.39 -22.57
N ALA A 269 11.65 -13.07 -22.91
CA ALA A 269 10.48 -13.75 -22.36
C ALA A 269 10.52 -15.26 -22.60
N SER A 270 10.44 -16.04 -21.51
CA SER A 270 10.31 -17.49 -21.57
C SER A 270 8.87 -17.84 -21.97
N ASN A 271 8.69 -18.07 -23.27
CA ASN A 271 7.42 -18.25 -23.97
C ASN A 271 6.36 -19.04 -23.16
N SER A 272 5.48 -18.32 -22.46
CA SER A 272 4.33 -18.86 -21.73
C SER A 272 3.13 -17.94 -21.96
N SER A 273 2.53 -18.10 -23.14
CA SER A 273 1.25 -17.48 -23.56
C SER A 273 1.33 -16.05 -24.11
N ALA A 274 1.96 -15.90 -25.27
CA ALA A 274 1.72 -14.75 -26.15
C ALA A 274 0.26 -14.76 -26.66
N SER A 275 -0.62 -13.98 -26.06
CA SER A 275 -1.81 -13.48 -26.76
C SER A 275 -1.38 -12.41 -27.75
N SER A 276 -1.07 -12.86 -28.96
CA SER A 276 -0.68 -12.02 -30.08
C SER A 276 -1.88 -11.20 -30.55
N ALA A 277 -1.95 -9.94 -30.14
CA ALA A 277 -2.77 -8.94 -30.80
C ALA A 277 -2.17 -8.66 -32.19
N SER A 278 -2.66 -9.37 -33.19
CA SER A 278 -2.29 -9.15 -34.58
C SER A 278 -3.11 -8.00 -35.15
N SER A 279 -2.46 -6.84 -35.30
CA SER A 279 -2.95 -5.69 -36.06
C SER A 279 -3.10 -6.09 -37.53
N ALA A 280 -4.32 -6.44 -37.94
CA ALA A 280 -4.66 -6.64 -39.34
C ALA A 280 -4.99 -5.28 -39.98
N SER A 281 -4.09 -4.84 -40.86
CA SER A 281 -4.21 -3.68 -41.74
C SER A 281 -5.45 -3.76 -42.64
N THR A 282 -6.30 -2.74 -42.55
CA THR A 282 -7.44 -2.48 -43.43
C THR A 282 -6.95 -2.10 -44.83
N THR A 283 -7.21 -2.94 -45.82
CA THR A 283 -7.14 -2.55 -47.23
C THR A 283 -8.53 -2.60 -47.87
N THR A 284 -8.97 -1.43 -48.32
CA THR A 284 -10.23 -1.20 -49.04
C THR A 284 -10.04 -1.52 -50.52
N ALA A 285 -10.91 -2.38 -51.09
CA ALA A 285 -11.25 -2.34 -52.52
C ALA A 285 -12.67 -2.90 -52.77
N THR A 286 -13.54 -2.02 -53.27
CA THR A 286 -14.89 -2.25 -53.82
C THR A 286 -14.81 -2.96 -55.18
N THR A 287 -15.61 -3.97 -55.55
CA THR A 287 -16.98 -3.91 -56.12
C THR A 287 -17.32 -5.30 -56.70
N GLY A 288 -18.60 -5.69 -56.72
CA GLY A 288 -19.08 -6.81 -57.55
C GLY A 288 -20.31 -7.56 -57.02
N SER A 289 -21.51 -7.13 -57.42
CA SER A 289 -22.81 -7.74 -57.11
C SER A 289 -23.05 -9.07 -57.85
N ALA A 290 -23.71 -10.05 -57.20
CA ALA A 290 -25.04 -10.58 -57.54
C ALA A 290 -25.28 -12.07 -57.20
N ALA A 291 -26.50 -12.31 -56.67
CA ALA A 291 -27.35 -13.50 -56.79
C ALA A 291 -27.17 -14.74 -55.85
N SER A 292 -28.07 -14.78 -54.86
CA SER A 292 -29.05 -15.83 -54.53
C SER A 292 -28.68 -17.32 -54.54
N ALA A 293 -28.81 -17.97 -53.37
CA ALA A 293 -29.64 -19.18 -53.19
C ALA A 293 -29.83 -19.51 -51.69
N SER A 294 -31.09 -19.74 -51.30
CA SER A 294 -31.49 -20.29 -50.00
C SER A 294 -31.02 -21.72 -49.81
N LYS A 295 -30.64 -22.09 -48.58
CA LYS A 295 -31.07 -23.35 -47.95
C LYS A 295 -31.17 -23.24 -46.42
N THR A 296 -32.24 -23.86 -45.97
CA THR A 296 -32.84 -24.01 -44.65
C THR A 296 -32.08 -24.97 -43.72
N GLY A 297 -32.19 -24.76 -42.40
CA GLY A 297 -31.93 -25.74 -41.33
C GLY A 297 -30.64 -25.45 -40.55
N ALA A 298 -30.57 -25.44 -39.22
CA ALA A 298 -31.48 -25.96 -38.21
C ALA A 298 -31.29 -25.23 -36.87
N ILE A 299 -32.34 -25.29 -36.07
CA ILE A 299 -32.51 -24.80 -34.71
C ILE A 299 -31.77 -25.73 -33.75
N PHE A 300 -31.00 -25.17 -32.81
CA PHE A 300 -30.65 -25.85 -31.56
C PHE A 300 -30.99 -24.96 -30.37
N VAL A 301 -32.18 -25.20 -29.83
CA VAL A 301 -32.53 -24.93 -28.43
C VAL A 301 -32.69 -26.31 -27.78
N SER A 302 -32.01 -26.53 -26.67
CA SER A 302 -32.40 -27.51 -25.67
C SER A 302 -31.94 -26.98 -24.32
N GLY A 303 -32.86 -26.35 -23.59
CA GLY A 303 -32.84 -26.40 -22.14
C GLY A 303 -33.55 -27.67 -21.68
N THR A 304 -33.22 -28.15 -20.49
CA THR A 304 -34.19 -28.26 -19.39
C THR A 304 -33.49 -28.64 -18.10
N ALA A 305 -33.89 -27.93 -17.05
CA ALA A 305 -33.66 -28.21 -15.65
C ALA A 305 -34.28 -29.55 -15.20
N SER A 306 -33.81 -30.04 -14.04
CA SER A 306 -34.64 -30.81 -13.11
C SER A 306 -34.20 -30.52 -11.69
N ALA A 307 -35.18 -30.14 -10.88
CA ALA A 307 -35.09 -29.78 -9.48
C ALA A 307 -35.46 -30.98 -8.58
N ALA A 308 -34.95 -30.96 -7.34
CA ALA A 308 -35.58 -31.37 -6.07
C ALA A 308 -34.47 -31.30 -5.01
N GLY A 309 -34.56 -30.64 -3.86
CA GLY A 309 -35.71 -30.25 -3.05
C GLY A 309 -35.57 -30.92 -1.69
N SER A 310 -35.40 -30.13 -0.61
CA SER A 310 -36.00 -30.31 0.73
C SER A 310 -35.24 -29.52 1.80
N SER A 311 -35.81 -28.40 2.25
CA SER A 311 -35.71 -27.90 3.64
C SER A 311 -36.74 -28.65 4.51
N PRO A 312 -36.65 -28.63 5.87
CA PRO A 312 -37.10 -27.48 6.69
C PRO A 312 -36.21 -27.30 7.95
N THR A 313 -36.30 -26.34 8.89
CA THR A 313 -37.15 -25.18 9.23
C THR A 313 -36.42 -24.45 10.37
N GLY A 314 -36.58 -23.13 10.48
CA GLY A 314 -36.09 -22.32 11.60
C GLY A 314 -36.99 -22.34 12.84
N TYR A 315 -36.51 -21.73 13.92
CA TYR A 315 -37.31 -21.32 15.07
C TYR A 315 -36.70 -20.11 15.78
N THR A 316 -37.54 -19.11 16.06
CA THR A 316 -37.32 -18.00 17.01
C THR A 316 -38.53 -17.89 17.93
N GLY A 317 -38.31 -17.55 19.21
CA GLY A 317 -39.28 -16.83 20.06
C GLY A 317 -40.08 -17.58 21.13
N THR A 318 -39.58 -17.55 22.37
CA THR A 318 -40.24 -17.30 23.68
C THR A 318 -41.72 -17.69 23.97
N THR A 319 -41.96 -18.43 25.07
CA THR A 319 -42.63 -17.99 26.33
C THR A 319 -42.99 -19.17 27.26
N GLY A 320 -42.89 -18.98 28.59
CA GLY A 320 -43.84 -19.57 29.55
C GLY A 320 -43.37 -20.63 30.57
N SER A 321 -43.00 -20.15 31.76
CA SER A 321 -43.53 -20.59 33.08
C SER A 321 -43.04 -21.86 33.81
N ASN A 322 -42.33 -21.58 34.92
CA ASN A 322 -42.70 -21.91 36.32
C ASN A 322 -42.31 -23.26 36.97
N SER A 323 -41.28 -23.22 37.84
CA SER A 323 -41.24 -23.83 39.20
C SER A 323 -39.88 -23.49 39.86
N THR A 324 -39.76 -22.56 40.82
CA THR A 324 -40.00 -22.64 42.28
C THR A 324 -38.90 -23.36 43.09
N VAL A 325 -38.03 -22.53 43.70
CA VAL A 325 -37.53 -22.51 45.10
C VAL A 325 -36.53 -23.58 45.58
N THR A 326 -35.30 -23.13 45.87
CA THR A 326 -34.61 -23.04 47.18
C THR A 326 -33.16 -22.62 46.86
N GLY A 327 -32.47 -21.68 47.48
CA GLY A 327 -32.63 -20.98 48.76
C GLY A 327 -31.32 -21.12 49.54
N SER A 328 -30.40 -20.15 49.47
CA SER A 328 -29.55 -19.74 50.60
C SER A 328 -28.55 -18.64 50.22
N THR A 329 -28.73 -17.53 50.91
CA THR A 329 -27.88 -16.37 51.18
C THR A 329 -26.43 -16.67 51.59
N SER A 330 -25.50 -15.82 51.17
CA SER A 330 -24.56 -15.16 52.10
C SER A 330 -24.06 -13.82 51.54
N SER A 331 -24.18 -12.83 52.42
CA SER A 331 -23.81 -11.43 52.29
C SER A 331 -22.37 -11.17 52.73
N SER A 332 -21.70 -10.20 52.13
CA SER A 332 -20.85 -9.27 52.89
C SER A 332 -20.65 -7.95 52.15
N SER A 333 -21.17 -6.91 52.78
CA SER A 333 -21.02 -5.48 52.53
C SER A 333 -19.64 -4.94 52.92
N SER A 334 -19.19 -3.89 52.23
CA SER A 334 -18.54 -2.75 52.90
C SER A 334 -18.71 -1.45 52.09
N THR A 335 -19.17 -0.45 52.83
CA THR A 335 -19.64 0.89 52.47
C THR A 335 -18.53 1.95 52.61
N SER A 336 -18.63 2.97 51.74
CA SER A 336 -18.35 4.41 51.98
C SER A 336 -16.87 4.83 52.16
N SER A 337 -16.40 5.97 51.64
CA SER A 337 -16.96 7.32 51.82
C SER A 337 -16.43 8.37 50.82
N ILE A 338 -17.28 9.36 50.56
CA ILE A 338 -17.04 10.65 49.90
C ILE A 338 -16.24 11.59 50.82
N VAL A 339 -15.34 12.41 50.24
CA VAL A 339 -15.01 13.75 50.73
C VAL A 339 -14.70 14.69 49.56
N THR A 340 -15.33 15.87 49.61
CA THR A 340 -15.20 16.97 48.64
C THR A 340 -14.43 18.13 49.29
N ALA A 341 -13.74 18.91 48.44
CA ALA A 341 -13.51 20.36 48.50
C ALA A 341 -12.05 20.84 48.67
N GLY A 342 -11.69 21.82 47.84
CA GLY A 342 -10.61 22.77 48.14
C GLY A 342 -9.91 23.36 46.91
N ALA A 343 -10.41 24.48 46.39
CA ALA A 343 -9.75 25.31 45.39
C ALA A 343 -8.58 26.13 45.98
N ALA A 344 -7.55 26.43 45.19
CA ALA A 344 -6.75 27.65 45.33
C ALA A 344 -5.99 27.99 44.03
N SER A 345 -6.21 29.22 43.57
CA SER A 345 -5.62 29.93 42.44
C SER A 345 -4.31 30.62 42.81
N TRP A 346 -3.25 30.47 42.01
CA TRP A 346 -2.12 31.43 41.96
C TRP A 346 -1.57 31.53 40.53
N GLY A 347 -1.50 32.75 40.02
CA GLY A 347 -0.57 33.18 38.96
C GLY A 347 -0.13 34.61 39.30
N PRO A 348 0.63 35.32 38.45
CA PRO A 348 1.71 34.89 37.56
C PRO A 348 3.05 35.58 37.95
N SER A 349 4.17 35.16 37.37
CA SER A 349 5.39 35.97 37.30
C SER A 349 6.02 35.87 35.92
N ALA A 350 6.07 37.01 35.24
CA ALA A 350 6.83 37.24 34.02
C ALA A 350 8.28 37.61 34.34
N VAL A 351 9.23 37.13 33.53
CA VAL A 351 10.53 37.80 33.32
C VAL A 351 10.89 37.70 31.84
N LEU A 352 11.12 38.87 31.24
CA LEU A 352 11.67 39.13 29.91
C LEU A 352 13.20 38.97 29.92
N ALA A 353 13.79 38.45 28.83
CA ALA A 353 15.02 38.99 28.23
C ALA A 353 15.46 38.27 26.93
N SER A 354 15.36 39.00 25.82
CA SER A 354 16.44 39.30 24.86
C SER A 354 17.23 38.17 24.17
N GLY A 355 16.90 37.93 22.90
CA GLY A 355 17.75 38.19 21.72
C GLY A 355 19.11 37.51 21.55
N ALA A 356 19.26 36.75 20.47
CA ALA A 356 20.44 36.81 19.58
C ALA A 356 20.11 36.17 18.22
N LEU A 357 20.31 36.92 17.14
CA LEU A 357 20.40 36.42 15.78
C LEU A 357 21.69 35.60 15.65
N GLY A 358 21.58 34.39 15.07
CA GLY A 358 22.72 33.59 14.61
C GLY A 358 22.41 33.04 13.23
N ALA A 359 23.09 33.59 12.23
CA ALA A 359 23.02 33.15 10.84
C ALA A 359 23.56 31.71 10.71
N LEU A 360 22.78 30.82 10.10
CA LEU A 360 23.26 29.50 9.69
C LEU A 360 23.67 29.57 8.21
N THR A 361 24.97 29.49 7.99
CA THR A 361 25.63 29.31 6.70
C THR A 361 25.25 27.97 6.07
N LEU A 362 24.66 28.02 4.87
CA LEU A 362 24.60 26.90 3.92
C LEU A 362 26.04 26.50 3.56
N VAL A 363 26.42 25.24 3.83
CA VAL A 363 27.56 24.60 3.17
C VAL A 363 27.00 23.46 2.32
N SER A 364 27.05 23.69 1.02
CA SER A 364 26.86 22.70 -0.04
C SER A 364 28.13 21.85 -0.15
N MET A 365 28.03 20.54 -0.01
CA MET A 365 28.97 19.54 -0.52
C MET A 365 28.12 18.34 -0.97
N LEU A 366 27.87 18.13 -2.27
CA LEU A 366 28.76 17.40 -3.19
C LEU A 366 29.37 16.15 -2.54
N LEU A 367 28.63 15.05 -2.56
CA LEU A 367 28.93 13.86 -3.36
C LEU A 367 27.72 12.91 -3.37
#